data_AF-A0A1G2N2I0-F1
#
_entry.id   AF-A0A1G2N2I0-F1
#
_cell.length_a   1.000
_cell.length_b   1.000
_cell.length_c   1.000
_cell.angle_alpha   90.00
_cell.angle_beta   90.00
_cell.angle_gamma   90.00
#
_symmetry.space_group_name_H-M   'P 1'
#
loop_
_entity.id
_entity.type
_entity.pdbx_description
1 polymer ?
#
loop_
_entity_poly.entity_id
_entity_poly.type
_entity_poly.pdbx_seq_one_letter_code
_entity_poly.pdbx_strand_id
1 'polypeptide(L)'
;MGVRIDLLFIDTIESVSTAAFLPKDKKSPWIRQAISKLETMKILMQVAWEIGSIDNKKYLMISEPSNDIGKMLGGWYGQNEKYLQEKQNSPTTKVGEK
;
A
#
# COMPACT_ATOMS: atom_id res chain seq x y z
N MET A 1 -21.24 -5.52 -3.47
CA MET A 1 -20.09 -5.62 -2.54
C MET A 1 -18.94 -6.43 -3.15
N GLY A 2 -19.17 -7.68 -3.61
CA GLY A 2 -18.14 -8.50 -4.28
C GLY A 2 -17.36 -7.78 -5.38
N VAL A 3 -18.06 -7.25 -6.40
CA VAL A 3 -17.42 -6.46 -7.48
C VAL A 3 -16.56 -5.30 -6.97
N ARG A 4 -16.94 -4.66 -5.84
CA ARG A 4 -16.16 -3.56 -5.27
C ARG A 4 -14.88 -4.05 -4.60
N ILE A 5 -14.91 -5.23 -3.97
CA ILE A 5 -13.73 -5.89 -3.41
C ILE A 5 -12.76 -6.25 -4.56
N ASP A 6 -13.26 -6.82 -5.64
CA ASP A 6 -12.46 -7.19 -6.82
C ASP A 6 -11.77 -5.96 -7.43
N LEU A 7 -12.54 -4.87 -7.60
CA LEU A 7 -11.99 -3.59 -8.08
C LEU A 7 -10.91 -3.03 -7.16
N LEU A 8 -11.13 -3.04 -5.83
CA LEU A 8 -10.12 -2.60 -4.87
C LEU A 8 -8.86 -3.46 -4.91
N PHE A 9 -8.99 -4.74 -5.20
CA PHE A 9 -7.85 -5.64 -5.34
C PHE A 9 -7.03 -5.29 -6.59
N ILE A 10 -7.68 -5.13 -7.74
CA ILE A 10 -7.05 -4.68 -8.99
C ILE A 10 -6.37 -3.31 -8.79
N ASP A 11 -7.09 -2.36 -8.20
CA ASP A 11 -6.62 -1.03 -7.87
C ASP A 11 -5.38 -1.06 -6.96
N THR A 12 -5.32 -2.00 -6.01
CA THR A 12 -4.18 -2.20 -5.11
C THR A 12 -2.98 -2.71 -5.91
N ILE A 13 -3.18 -3.73 -6.76
CA ILE A 13 -2.14 -4.29 -7.64
C ILE A 13 -1.57 -3.18 -8.54
N GLU A 14 -2.44 -2.40 -9.20
CA GLU A 14 -2.02 -1.31 -10.08
C GLU A 14 -1.17 -0.26 -9.34
N SER A 15 -1.57 0.09 -8.11
CA SER A 15 -0.83 1.06 -7.29
C SER A 15 0.55 0.54 -6.88
N VAL A 16 0.64 -0.74 -6.51
CA VAL A 16 1.90 -1.42 -6.17
C VAL A 16 2.81 -1.52 -7.38
N SER A 17 2.28 -1.97 -8.52
CA SER A 17 3.02 -2.06 -9.79
C SER A 17 3.54 -0.70 -10.20
N THR A 18 2.71 0.35 -10.12
CA THR A 18 3.14 1.71 -10.45
C THR A 18 4.28 2.18 -9.53
N ALA A 19 4.15 1.98 -8.21
CA ALA A 19 5.23 2.31 -7.27
C ALA A 19 6.53 1.53 -7.53
N ALA A 20 6.44 0.29 -8.02
CA ALA A 20 7.60 -0.55 -8.30
C ALA A 20 8.49 0.06 -9.39
N PHE A 21 7.88 0.61 -10.46
CA PHE A 21 8.59 1.18 -11.62
C PHE A 21 8.98 2.65 -11.48
N LEU A 22 8.53 3.35 -10.43
CA LEU A 22 8.88 4.75 -10.23
C LEU A 22 10.28 4.94 -9.60
N PRO A 23 10.91 6.10 -9.80
CA PRO A 23 12.06 6.53 -9.01
C PRO A 23 11.72 6.59 -7.51
N LYS A 24 12.69 6.34 -6.63
CA LYS A 24 12.49 6.26 -5.15
C LYS A 24 11.78 7.50 -4.58
N ASP A 25 12.08 8.68 -5.11
CA ASP A 25 11.47 9.95 -4.68
C ASP A 25 10.00 10.12 -5.06
N LYS A 26 9.49 9.29 -5.98
CA LYS A 26 8.11 9.35 -6.48
C LYS A 26 7.23 8.19 -6.01
N LYS A 27 7.77 7.26 -5.22
CA LYS A 27 7.04 6.04 -4.79
C LYS A 27 6.00 6.31 -3.70
N SER A 28 6.29 7.20 -2.75
CA SER A 28 5.49 7.37 -1.54
C SER A 28 3.98 7.57 -1.78
N PRO A 29 3.54 8.41 -2.73
CA PRO A 29 2.10 8.59 -3.00
C PRO A 29 1.40 7.29 -3.44
N TRP A 30 2.07 6.50 -4.29
CA TRP A 30 1.53 5.25 -4.84
C TRP A 30 1.53 4.11 -3.80
N ILE A 31 2.56 4.04 -2.96
CA ILE A 31 2.58 3.08 -1.83
C ILE A 31 1.46 3.43 -0.85
N ARG A 32 1.27 4.72 -0.53
CA ARG A 32 0.18 5.17 0.34
C ARG A 32 -1.20 4.86 -0.26
N GLN A 33 -1.36 5.02 -1.57
CA GLN A 33 -2.58 4.67 -2.28
C GLN A 33 -2.86 3.17 -2.21
N ALA A 34 -1.85 2.32 -2.43
CA ALA A 34 -1.96 0.87 -2.28
C ALA A 34 -2.42 0.47 -0.87
N ILE A 35 -1.81 1.06 0.18
CA ILE A 35 -2.20 0.84 1.58
C ILE A 35 -3.68 1.20 1.79
N SER A 36 -4.09 2.39 1.35
CA SER A 36 -5.48 2.85 1.54
C SER A 36 -6.50 1.94 0.86
N LYS A 37 -6.18 1.45 -0.35
CA LYS A 37 -7.04 0.55 -1.11
C LYS A 37 -7.13 -0.82 -0.46
N LEU A 38 -6.01 -1.37 -0.01
CA LEU A 38 -5.94 -2.64 0.71
C LEU A 38 -6.71 -2.59 2.04
N GLU A 39 -6.59 -1.52 2.82
CA GLU A 39 -7.35 -1.38 4.07
C GLU A 39 -8.86 -1.27 3.82
N THR A 40 -9.26 -0.54 2.76
CA THR A 40 -10.67 -0.48 2.36
C THR A 40 -11.18 -1.87 1.97
N MET A 41 -10.38 -2.64 1.22
CA MET A 41 -10.72 -4.00 0.83
C MET A 41 -10.87 -4.92 2.06
N LYS A 42 -9.95 -4.86 3.01
CA LYS A 42 -9.99 -5.66 4.26
C LYS A 42 -11.27 -5.39 5.05
N ILE A 43 -11.67 -4.13 5.19
CA ILE A 43 -12.91 -3.76 5.89
C ILE A 43 -14.13 -4.32 5.15
N LEU A 44 -14.21 -4.19 3.82
CA LEU A 44 -15.32 -4.77 3.06
C LEU A 44 -15.36 -6.30 3.15
N MET A 45 -14.19 -6.95 3.19
CA MET A 45 -14.09 -8.39 3.39
C MET A 45 -14.59 -8.81 4.77
N GLN A 46 -14.24 -8.05 5.81
CA GLN A 46 -14.72 -8.28 7.18
C GLN A 46 -16.24 -8.15 7.25
N VAL A 47 -16.81 -7.09 6.65
CA VAL A 47 -18.27 -6.93 6.59
C VAL A 47 -18.93 -8.09 5.85
N ALA A 48 -18.38 -8.52 4.72
CA ALA A 48 -18.91 -9.65 3.95
C ALA A 48 -18.88 -10.97 4.75
N TRP A 49 -17.86 -11.16 5.59
CA TRP A 49 -17.78 -12.27 6.53
C TRP A 49 -18.80 -12.16 7.67
N GLU A 50 -18.93 -10.99 8.29
CA GLU A 50 -19.87 -10.75 9.41
C GLU A 50 -21.33 -10.99 9.01
N ILE A 51 -21.72 -10.65 7.78
CA ILE A 51 -23.07 -10.91 7.26
C ILE A 51 -23.26 -12.35 6.72
N GLY A 52 -22.25 -13.22 6.87
CA GLY A 52 -22.30 -14.62 6.44
C GLY A 52 -22.18 -14.85 4.93
N SER A 53 -21.75 -13.85 4.14
CA SER A 53 -21.52 -14.01 2.69
C SER A 53 -20.22 -14.75 2.37
N ILE A 54 -19.30 -14.86 3.33
CA ILE A 54 -18.03 -15.57 3.22
C ILE A 54 -17.90 -16.50 4.43
N ASP A 55 -17.58 -17.77 4.21
CA ASP A 55 -17.31 -18.70 5.31
C ASP A 55 -15.94 -18.45 5.96
N ASN A 56 -15.78 -18.89 7.22
CA ASN A 56 -14.55 -18.68 8.00
C ASN A 56 -13.28 -19.16 7.27
N LYS A 57 -13.35 -20.29 6.57
CA LYS A 57 -12.17 -20.85 5.90
C LYS A 57 -11.72 -19.95 4.76
N LYS A 58 -12.66 -19.50 3.92
CA LYS A 58 -12.37 -18.55 2.83
C LYS A 58 -11.90 -17.19 3.36
N TYR A 59 -12.55 -16.69 4.41
CA TYR A 59 -12.16 -15.42 5.03
C TYR A 59 -10.72 -15.48 5.56
N LEU A 60 -10.34 -16.55 6.27
CA LEU A 60 -8.98 -16.74 6.77
C LEU A 60 -7.95 -16.83 5.63
N MET A 61 -8.24 -17.61 4.59
CA MET A 61 -7.36 -17.77 3.43
C MET A 61 -7.05 -16.45 2.70
N ILE A 62 -7.93 -15.44 2.81
CA ILE A 62 -7.74 -14.13 2.16
C ILE A 62 -7.21 -13.07 3.15
N SER A 63 -7.71 -13.06 4.38
CA SER A 63 -7.39 -12.03 5.37
C SER A 63 -5.95 -12.12 5.90
N GLU A 64 -5.43 -13.33 6.11
CA GLU A 64 -4.04 -13.54 6.56
C GLU A 64 -3.01 -12.97 5.57
N PRO A 65 -3.00 -13.38 4.28
CA PRO A 65 -2.05 -12.81 3.33
C PRO A 65 -2.29 -11.31 3.10
N SER A 66 -3.54 -10.84 3.14
CA SER A 66 -3.84 -9.41 3.04
C SER A 66 -3.21 -8.60 4.18
N ASN A 67 -3.19 -9.14 5.39
CA ASN A 67 -2.56 -8.48 6.54
C ASN A 67 -1.03 -8.43 6.40
N ASP A 68 -0.42 -9.50 5.90
CA ASP A 68 1.03 -9.53 5.66
C ASP A 68 1.44 -8.57 4.53
N ILE A 69 0.65 -8.50 3.45
CA ILE A 69 0.83 -7.48 2.41
C ILE A 69 0.74 -6.07 3.02
N GLY A 70 -0.20 -5.83 3.95
CA GLY A 70 -0.31 -4.56 4.67
C GLY A 70 0.98 -4.18 5.43
N LYS A 71 1.58 -5.14 6.15
CA LYS A 71 2.87 -4.94 6.85
C LYS A 71 4.00 -4.65 5.86
N MET A 72 4.06 -5.39 4.74
CA MET A 72 5.06 -5.18 3.69
C MET A 72 4.95 -3.79 3.07
N LEU A 73 3.74 -3.34 2.73
CA LEU A 73 3.51 -1.99 2.20
C LEU A 73 3.84 -0.90 3.22
N GLY A 74 3.49 -1.09 4.49
CA GLY A 74 3.85 -0.16 5.56
C GLY A 74 5.36 -0.04 5.77
N GLY A 75 6.08 -1.17 5.76
CA GLY A 75 7.54 -1.20 5.82
C GLY A 75 8.17 -0.51 4.62
N TRP A 76 7.67 -0.77 3.42
CA TRP A 76 8.14 -0.12 2.19
C TRP A 76 7.90 1.38 2.19
N TYR A 77 6.73 1.84 2.65
CA TYR A 77 6.43 3.26 2.82
C TYR A 77 7.43 3.92 3.79
N GLY A 78 7.61 3.34 4.98
CA GLY A 78 8.53 3.87 5.98
C GLY A 78 9.99 3.96 5.50
N GLN A 79 10.45 3.01 4.69
CA GLN A 79 11.78 3.07 4.07
C GLN A 79 11.90 4.20 3.05
N ASN A 80 10.89 4.42 2.21
CA ASN A 80 10.91 5.53 1.24
C ASN A 80 10.86 6.90 1.93
N GLU A 81 10.05 7.05 2.98
CA GLU A 81 9.97 8.32 3.72
C GLU A 81 11.29 8.67 4.40
N LYS A 82 11.98 7.68 5.02
CA LYS A 82 13.31 7.88 5.59
C LYS A 82 14.32 8.34 4.53
N TYR A 83 14.33 7.69 3.37
CA TYR A 83 15.17 8.09 2.23
C TYR A 83 14.90 9.54 1.79
N LEU A 84 13.63 9.94 1.71
CA LEU A 84 13.25 11.31 1.35
C LEU A 84 13.72 12.33 2.40
N GLN A 85 13.61 12.01 3.69
CA GLN A 85 14.10 12.86 4.79
C GLN A 85 15.62 13.03 4.76
N GLU A 86 16.37 11.94 4.57
CA GLU A 86 17.84 11.97 4.47
C GLU A 86 18.32 12.79 3.28
N LYS A 87 17.62 12.69 2.14
CA LYS A 87 17.89 13.50 0.94
C LYS A 87 17.65 14.99 1.18
N GLN A 88 16.63 15.36 1.94
CA GLN A 88 16.34 16.76 2.29
C GLN A 88 17.32 17.34 3.32
N ASN A 89 17.83 16.50 4.23
CA ASN A 89 18.74 16.91 5.30
C ASN A 89 20.24 16.90 4.89
N SER A 90 20.55 16.57 3.63
CA SER A 90 21.94 16.51 3.13
C SER A 90 22.50 17.90 2.77
N PRO A 91 23.68 18.33 3.29
CA PRO A 91 24.19 19.71 3.15
C PRO A 91 24.76 20.15 1.78
N THR A 92 24.38 19.54 0.65
CA THR A 92 25.07 19.79 -0.64
C THR A 92 24.16 20.34 -1.74
N THR A 93 23.83 21.63 -1.66
CA THR A 93 23.77 22.56 -2.82
C THR A 93 23.69 24.03 -2.37
N LYS A 94 24.75 24.54 -1.74
CA LYS A 94 25.05 26.00 -1.66
C LYS A 94 26.55 26.26 -1.79
N VAL A 95 27.22 25.58 -2.72
CA VAL A 95 28.60 25.89 -3.09
C VAL A 95 28.67 25.86 -4.61
N GLY A 96 28.56 27.05 -5.23
CA GLY A 96 28.67 27.14 -6.69
C GLY A 96 28.02 28.35 -7.36
N GLU A 97 27.86 29.49 -6.69
CA GLU A 97 27.72 30.77 -7.40
C GLU A 97 28.77 31.72 -6.83
N LYS A 98 29.90 31.78 -7.53
CA LYS A 98 30.85 32.90 -7.51
C LYS A 98 30.89 33.44 -8.92
#